data_AF-D7F059-F1
#
_entry.id   AF-D7F059-F1
#
_cell.length_a   1.000
_cell.length_b   1.000
_cell.length_c   1.000
_cell.angle_alpha   90.00
_cell.angle_beta   90.00
_cell.angle_gamma   90.00
#
_symmetry.space_group_name_H-M   'P 1'
#
loop_
_entity.id
_entity.type
_entity.pdbx_description
1 polymer ?
#
loop_
_entity_poly.entity_id
_entity_poly.type
_entity_poly.pdbx_seq_one_letter_code
_entity_poly.pdbx_strand_id
1 'polypeptide(L)' 'MLTCIFLLISDSYEFFNKANYSRSYPCDEKRQNGSVIAECNGRRLREVPQTVGKYVTALDLSDNYITHITNESFQGLQN' A
#
# COMPACT_ATOMS: atom_id res chain seq x y z
N MET A 1 -5.98 4.25 -36.44
CA MET A 1 -4.58 4.51 -36.03
C MET A 1 -4.46 5.12 -34.64
N LEU A 2 -5.23 6.17 -34.28
CA LEU A 2 -5.16 6.81 -32.95
C LEU A 2 -5.71 5.92 -31.81
N THR A 3 -6.79 5.17 -32.05
CA THR A 3 -7.43 4.29 -31.07
C THR A 3 -6.54 3.14 -30.60
N CYS A 4 -5.75 2.55 -31.51
CA CYS A 4 -4.78 1.52 -31.16
C CYS A 4 -3.68 2.06 -30.23
N ILE A 5 -3.23 3.30 -30.46
CA ILE A 5 -2.21 3.95 -29.63
C ILE A 5 -2.75 4.17 -28.20
N PHE A 6 -4.00 4.62 -28.05
CA PHE A 6 -4.62 4.77 -26.72
C PHE A 6 -4.69 3.44 -25.96
N LEU A 7 -5.09 2.35 -26.62
CA LEU A 7 -5.16 1.02 -26.01
C LEU A 7 -3.79 0.51 -25.56
N LEU A 8 -2.76 0.70 -26.40
CA LEU A 8 -1.38 0.31 -26.05
C LEU A 8 -0.82 1.10 -24.85
N ILE A 9 -1.16 2.38 -24.76
CA ILE A 9 -0.74 3.22 -23.62
C ILE A 9 -1.44 2.76 -22.33
N SER A 10 -2.75 2.48 -22.36
CA SER A 10 -3.48 1.99 -21.18
C SER A 10 -2.97 0.62 -20.68
N ASP A 11 -2.71 -0.33 -21.58
CA ASP A 11 -2.19 -1.66 -21.21
C ASP A 11 -0.80 -1.56 -20.57
N SER A 12 0.07 -0.71 -21.14
CA SER A 12 1.39 -0.46 -20.56
C SER A 12 1.29 0.17 -19.17
N TYR A 13 0.37 1.12 -18.97
CA TYR A 13 0.15 1.78 -17.68
C TYR A 13 -0.34 0.81 -16.61
N GLU A 14 -1.29 -0.09 -16.94
CA GLU A 14 -1.72 -1.16 -16.03
C GLU A 14 -0.58 -2.11 -15.68
N PHE A 15 0.24 -2.51 -16.65
CA PHE A 15 1.38 -3.38 -16.43
C PHE A 15 2.41 -2.75 -15.47
N PHE A 16 2.75 -1.47 -15.67
CA PHE A 16 3.66 -0.74 -14.78
C PHE A 16 3.09 -0.59 -13.36
N ASN A 17 1.78 -0.37 -13.21
CA ASN A 17 1.15 -0.33 -11.89
C ASN A 17 1.26 -1.69 -11.18
N LYS A 18 1.09 -2.79 -11.90
CA LYS A 18 1.21 -4.15 -11.34
C LYS A 18 2.64 -4.47 -10.89
N ALA A 19 3.66 -4.01 -11.61
CA ALA A 19 5.06 -4.20 -11.23
C ALA A 19 5.44 -3.45 -9.93
N ASN A 20 4.75 -2.35 -9.64
CA ASN A 20 4.97 -1.54 -8.44
C ASN A 20 4.07 -1.96 -7.26
N TYR A 21 3.19 -2.94 -7.46
CA TYR A 21 2.20 -3.36 -6.48
C TYR A 21 2.39 -4.82 -6.09
N SER A 22 2.66 -5.06 -4.81
CA SER A 22 2.72 -6.40 -4.24
C SER A 22 1.50 -6.63 -3.35
N ARG A 23 0.73 -7.67 -3.64
CA ARG A 23 -0.39 -8.04 -2.77
C ARG A 23 0.12 -8.77 -1.55
N SER A 24 -0.27 -8.29 -0.38
CA SER A 24 0.04 -8.92 0.90
C SER A 24 -1.18 -8.79 1.82
N TYR A 25 -1.23 -9.62 2.86
CA TYR A 25 -2.29 -9.58 3.85
C TYR A 25 -1.68 -9.19 5.20
N PRO A 26 -2.23 -8.20 5.92
CA PRO A 26 -3.49 -7.52 5.66
C PRO A 26 -3.41 -6.31 4.71
N CYS A 27 -2.21 -5.83 4.37
CA CYS A 27 -2.00 -4.64 3.56
C CYS A 27 -1.30 -4.98 2.26
N ASP A 28 -1.62 -4.27 1.19
CA ASP A 28 -0.81 -4.34 -0.02
C ASP A 28 0.38 -3.38 0.08
N GLU A 29 1.41 -3.62 -0.72
CA GLU A 29 2.58 -2.74 -0.79
C GLU A 29 2.68 -2.08 -2.16
N LYS A 30 2.88 -0.77 -2.15
CA LYS A 30 3.12 0.04 -3.33
C LYS A 30 4.50 0.67 -3.28
N ARG A 31 5.30 0.45 -4.31
CA ARG A 31 6.61 1.07 -4.49
C ARG A 31 6.49 2.27 -5.41
N GLN A 32 6.89 3.45 -4.94
CA GLN A 32 6.81 4.67 -5.74
C GLN A 32 7.97 5.61 -5.37
N ASN A 33 8.77 5.99 -6.36
CA ASN A 33 9.84 6.99 -6.21
C ASN A 33 10.78 6.75 -5.00
N GLY A 34 11.13 5.49 -4.74
CA GLY A 34 11.98 5.10 -3.60
C GLY A 34 11.25 4.96 -2.26
N SER A 35 9.97 5.35 -2.19
CA SER A 35 9.10 5.09 -1.05
C SER A 35 8.41 3.72 -1.19
N VAL A 36 8.20 3.05 -0.06
CA VAL A 36 7.37 1.85 0.04
C VAL A 36 6.18 2.18 0.95
N ILE A 37 4.99 2.18 0.38
CA ILE A 37 3.75 2.50 1.07
C ILE A 37 3.01 1.19 1.35
N ALA A 38 2.64 0.95 2.60
CA ALA A 38 1.71 -0.12 2.97
C ALA A 38 0.28 0.42 2.93
N GLU A 39 -0.51 -0.03 1.95
CA GLU A 39 -1.89 0.39 1.71
C GLU A 39 -2.85 -0.57 2.45
N CYS A 40 -3.18 -0.21 3.70
CA CYS A 40 -4.09 -0.94 4.58
C CYS A 40 -5.49 -0.30 4.67
N ASN A 41 -5.82 0.62 3.77
CA ASN A 41 -7.06 1.37 3.84
C ASN A 41 -8.29 0.51 3.56
N GLY A 42 -9.42 0.79 4.23
CA GLY A 42 -10.69 0.11 3.98
C GLY A 42 -10.72 -1.38 4.37
N ARG A 43 -9.72 -1.87 5.11
CA ARG A 43 -9.53 -3.30 5.44
C ARG A 43 -10.35 -3.76 6.65
N ARG A 44 -11.16 -2.87 7.26
CA ARG A 44 -11.94 -3.12 8.49
C ARG A 44 -11.08 -3.51 9.70
N LEU A 45 -9.84 -3.04 9.73
CA LEU A 45 -8.90 -3.30 10.82
C LEU A 45 -9.39 -2.68 12.12
N ARG A 46 -9.16 -3.37 13.23
CA ARG A 46 -9.47 -2.89 14.60
C ARG A 46 -8.22 -2.49 15.38
N GLU A 47 -7.04 -2.85 14.86
CA GLU A 47 -5.73 -2.56 15.40
C GLU A 47 -4.74 -2.26 14.27
N VAL A 48 -3.63 -1.61 14.61
CA VAL A 48 -2.52 -1.39 13.66
C VAL A 48 -1.81 -2.73 13.39
N PRO A 49 -1.67 -3.17 12.12
CA PRO A 49 -1.04 -4.44 11.83
C PRO A 49 0.44 -4.47 12.19
N GLN A 50 0.83 -5.44 13.02
CA GLN A 50 2.23 -5.64 13.43
C GLN A 50 3.07 -6.39 12.38
N THR A 51 2.43 -6.86 11.31
CA THR A 51 3.07 -7.61 10.20
C THR A 51 3.64 -6.70 9.12
N VAL A 52 3.48 -5.38 9.22
CA VAL A 52 4.01 -4.42 8.25
C VAL A 52 5.54 -4.46 8.28
N GLY A 53 6.17 -4.53 7.10
CA GLY A 53 7.61 -4.58 6.98
C GLY A 53 8.29 -3.31 7.51
N LYS A 54 9.39 -3.47 8.26
CA LYS A 54 10.14 -2.35 8.86
C LYS A 54 10.73 -1.36 7.83
N TYR A 55 10.83 -1.78 6.56
CA TYR A 55 11.33 -0.97 5.45
C TYR A 55 10.26 -0.04 4.86
N VAL A 56 9.00 -0.17 5.28
CA VAL A 56 7.92 0.70 4.85
C VAL A 56 8.20 2.13 5.33
N THR A 57 7.93 3.08 4.44
CA THR A 57 8.17 4.51 4.66
C THR A 57 6.88 5.28 4.86
N ALA A 58 5.73 4.70 4.50
CA ALA A 58 4.41 5.27 4.79
C ALA A 58 3.37 4.16 5.00
N LEU A 59 2.45 4.36 5.92
CA LEU A 59 1.38 3.42 6.25
C LEU A 59 0.02 4.12 6.10
N ASP A 60 -0.83 3.62 5.21
CA ASP A 60 -2.20 4.11 5.06
C ASP A 60 -3.17 3.23 5.83
N LEU A 61 -3.70 3.75 6.94
CA LEU A 61 -4.70 3.11 7.79
C LEU A 61 -6.10 3.72 7.64
N SER A 62 -6.33 4.55 6.64
CA SER A 62 -7.62 5.22 6.44
C SER A 62 -8.79 4.24 6.29
N ASP A 63 -10.01 4.67 6.59
CA ASP A 63 -11.23 3.86 6.44
C ASP A 63 -11.21 2.52 7.19
N ASN A 64 -10.61 2.49 8.37
CA ASN A 64 -10.61 1.35 9.29
C ASN A 64 -11.41 1.65 10.57
N TYR A 65 -11.51 0.66 11.46
CA TYR A 65 -12.21 0.73 12.74
C TYR A 65 -11.24 0.73 13.93
N ILE A 66 -10.03 1.28 13.74
CA ILE A 66 -9.01 1.39 14.78
C ILE A 66 -9.45 2.51 15.73
N THR A 67 -9.67 2.17 17.00
CA THR A 67 -10.19 3.10 18.02
C THR A 67 -9.17 3.42 19.10
N HIS A 68 -8.11 2.63 19.21
CA HIS A 68 -7.07 2.78 20.21
C HIS A 68 -5.72 2.77 19.54
N ILE A 69 -4.93 3.81 19.80
CA ILE A 69 -3.53 3.91 19.41
C ILE A 69 -2.72 3.97 20.70
N THR A 70 -1.77 3.05 20.82
CA THR A 70 -0.89 2.90 21.98
C THR A 70 0.57 3.01 21.55
N ASN A 71 1.48 3.03 22.52
CA ASN A 71 2.93 3.06 22.24
C ASN A 71 3.39 1.82 21.47
N GLU A 72 2.70 0.70 21.64
CA GLU A 72 2.99 -0.58 20.99
C GLU A 72 2.46 -0.62 19.55
N SER A 73 1.48 0.24 19.20
CA SER A 73 0.78 0.18 17.90
C SER A 73 1.72 0.31 16.70
N PHE A 74 2.80 1.08 16.85
CA PHE A 74 3.81 1.30 15.80
C PHE A 74 5.19 0.75 16.19
N GLN A 75 5.24 -0.15 17.18
CA GLN A 75 6.50 -0.70 17.66
C GLN A 75 7.24 -1.44 16.55
N GLY A 76 8.51 -1.08 16.33
CA GLY A 76 9.36 -1.72 15.33
C GLY A 76 9.31 -1.07 13.95
N LEU A 77 8.40 -0.12 13.70
CA LEU A 77 8.53 0.83 12.60
C LEU A 77 9.56 1.89 12.97
N GLN A 78 10.45 2.25 12.04
CA GLN A 78 11.67 3.03 12.32
C GLN A 78 11.75 4.36 11.56
N ASN A 79 10.94 4.52 10.50
CA ASN A 79 10.95 5.68 9.62
C ASN A 79 9.86 6.67 9.99
#